data_AF-A0A524LDQ9-F1
#
_entry.id   AF-A0A524LDQ9-F1
#
_cell.length_a   1.000
_cell.length_b   1.000
_cell.length_c   1.000
_cell.angle_alpha   90.00
_cell.angle_beta   90.00
_cell.angle_gamma   90.00
#
_symmetry.space_group_name_H-M   'P 1'
#
loop_
_entity.id
_entity.type
_entity.pdbx_description
1 polymer ?
#
loop_
_entity_poly.entity_id
_entity_poly.type
_entity_poly.pdbx_seq_one_letter_code
_entity_poly.pdbx_strand_id
1 'polypeptide(L)' 'MLSWRFGIGGDEPQSYAAIGERLGLSRERVRQLAERGLRQLSAHEPVRRLAHVAAAPGW' A
#
# COMPACT_ATOMS: atom_id res chain seq x y z
N MET A 1 -0.68 4.02 7.23
CA MET A 1 -0.85 4.64 5.90
C MET A 1 -1.12 3.62 4.80
N LEU A 2 -0.21 2.65 4.55
CA LEU A 2 -0.46 1.61 3.52
C LEU A 2 -1.78 0.85 3.76
N SER A 3 -2.16 0.60 5.01
CA SER A 3 -3.45 0.01 5.35
C SER A 3 -4.63 0.82 4.81
N TRP A 4 -4.62 2.14 4.97
CA TRP A 4 -5.65 3.02 4.39
C TRP A 4 -5.61 3.03 2.87
N ARG A 5 -4.43 2.98 2.25
CA ARG A 5 -4.31 2.98 0.78
C ARG A 5 -4.93 1.75 0.13
N PHE A 6 -4.87 0.61 0.83
CA PHE A 6 -5.25 -0.71 0.31
C PHE A 6 -6.47 -1.33 1.02
N GLY A 7 -7.10 -0.62 1.96
CA GLY A 7 -8.24 -1.13 2.72
C GLY A 7 -7.92 -2.30 3.65
N ILE A 8 -6.66 -2.41 4.11
CA ILE A 8 -6.24 -3.50 5.00
C ILE A 8 -6.87 -3.25 6.38
N GLY A 9 -7.67 -4.20 6.85
CA GLY A 9 -8.42 -4.10 8.10
C GLY A 9 -9.92 -3.82 7.92
N GLY A 10 -10.42 -3.82 6.69
CA GLY A 10 -11.86 -3.67 6.39
C GLY A 10 -12.31 -2.24 6.10
N ASP A 11 -11.39 -1.28 6.07
CA ASP A 11 -11.66 0.08 5.60
C ASP A 11 -11.70 0.14 4.07
N GLU A 12 -12.43 1.11 3.50
CA GLU A 12 -12.38 1.40 2.07
C GLU A 12 -10.99 1.97 1.68
N PRO A 13 -10.39 1.53 0.56
CA PRO A 13 -9.15 2.11 0.04
C PRO A 13 -9.24 3.63 -0.17
N GLN A 14 -8.28 4.36 0.39
CA GLN A 14 -8.20 5.81 0.29
C GLN A 14 -7.17 6.28 -0.75
N SER A 15 -7.45 7.42 -1.38
CA SER A 15 -6.51 8.07 -2.31
C SER A 15 -5.33 8.71 -1.57
N TYR A 16 -4.22 8.95 -2.28
CA TYR A 16 -3.07 9.68 -1.70
C TYR A 16 -3.43 11.11 -1.26
N ALA A 17 -4.41 11.74 -1.90
CA ALA A 17 -4.87 13.07 -1.51
C ALA A 17 -5.62 13.04 -0.18
N ALA A 18 -6.59 12.14 -0.03
CA ALA A 18 -7.36 11.97 1.22
C ALA A 18 -6.46 11.59 2.41
N ILE A 19 -5.48 10.72 2.16
CA ILE A 19 -4.45 10.37 3.17
C ILE A 19 -3.57 11.60 3.49
N GLY A 20 -3.23 12.42 2.49
CA GLY A 20 -2.45 13.64 2.65
C GLY A 20 -3.15 14.67 3.54
N GLU A 21 -4.43 14.92 3.27
CA GLU A 21 -5.28 15.79 4.08
C GLU A 21 -5.31 15.35 5.55
N ARG A 22 -5.49 14.04 5.81
CA ARG A 22 -5.48 13.48 7.17
C ARG A 22 -4.15 13.63 7.90
N LEU A 23 -3.03 13.58 7.16
CA LEU A 23 -1.68 13.58 7.74
C LEU A 23 -1.01 14.97 7.72
N GLY A 24 -1.65 16.00 7.16
CA GLY A 24 -1.01 17.31 6.94
C GLY A 24 0.14 17.23 5.93
N LEU A 25 0.07 16.34 4.95
CA LEU A 25 1.09 16.10 3.94
C LEU A 25 0.55 16.35 2.53
N SER A 26 1.45 16.72 1.60
CA SER A 26 1.08 16.77 0.19
C SER A 26 0.80 15.37 -0.37
N ARG A 27 -0.08 15.29 -1.37
CA ARG A 27 -0.35 14.05 -2.14
C ARG A 27 0.94 13.38 -2.62
N GLU A 28 1.87 14.19 -3.12
CA GLU A 28 3.15 13.70 -3.64
C GLU A 28 4.04 13.13 -2.53
N ARG A 29 4.07 13.78 -1.36
CA ARG A 29 4.79 13.25 -0.20
C ARG A 29 4.22 11.90 0.25
N VAL A 30 2.89 11.76 0.25
CA VAL A 30 2.22 10.49 0.53
C VAL A 30 2.60 9.42 -0.51
N ARG A 31 2.59 9.74 -1.81
CA ARG A 31 3.02 8.81 -2.87
C ARG A 31 4.44 8.28 -2.62
N GLN A 32 5.38 9.17 -2.33
CA GLN A 32 6.78 8.79 -2.06
C GLN A 32 6.92 7.88 -0.84
N LEU A 33 6.17 8.17 0.24
CA LEU A 33 6.14 7.33 1.43
C LEU A 33 5.54 5.95 1.13
N ALA A 34 4.47 5.88 0.33
CA ALA A 34 3.87 4.61 -0.08
C ALA A 34 4.88 3.78 -0.87
N GLU A 35 5.54 4.37 -1.86
CA GLU A 35 6.54 3.67 -2.67
C GLU A 35 7.73 3.20 -1.85
N ARG A 36 8.21 4.02 -0.90
CA ARG A 36 9.27 3.60 0.02
C ARG A 36 8.82 2.42 0.88
N GLY A 37 7.60 2.46 1.43
CA GLY A 37 7.05 1.38 2.24
C GLY A 37 6.88 0.08 1.44
N LEU A 38 6.38 0.16 0.21
CA LEU A 38 6.25 -0.99 -0.68
C LEU A 38 7.61 -1.60 -1.04
N ARG A 39 8.62 -0.77 -1.35
CA ARG A 39 9.99 -1.25 -1.59
C ARG A 39 10.59 -1.95 -0.38
N GLN A 40 10.32 -1.46 0.83
CA GLN A 40 10.77 -2.11 2.06
C GLN A 40 10.05 -3.45 2.23
N LEU A 41 8.73 -3.51 2.03
CA LEU A 41 7.95 -4.74 2.15
C LEU A 41 8.36 -5.79 1.12
N SER A 42 8.66 -5.42 -0.13
CA SER A 42 9.07 -6.36 -1.16
C SER A 42 10.38 -7.10 -0.85
N ALA A 43 11.22 -6.56 0.03
CA ALA A 43 12.44 -7.20 0.50
C ALA A 43 12.19 -8.28 1.57
N HIS A 44 11.00 -8.35 2.17
CA HIS A 44 10.68 -9.30 3.23
C HIS A 44 10.21 -10.65 2.66
N GLU A 45 10.77 -11.76 3.13
CA GLU A 45 10.45 -13.13 2.65
C GLU A 45 8.95 -13.46 2.64
N PRO A 46 8.16 -13.11 3.68
CA PRO A 46 6.73 -13.42 3.68
C PRO A 46 5.97 -12.76 2.53
N VAL A 47 6.38 -11.55 2.12
CA VAL A 47 5.78 -10.82 1.00
C VAL A 47 6.15 -11.47 -0.33
N ARG A 48 7.37 -12.01 -0.47
CA ARG A 48 7.77 -12.74 -1.69
C ARG A 48 6.94 -14.01 -1.88
N ARG A 49 6.52 -14.66 -0.79
CA ARG A 49 5.61 -15.83 -0.85
C ARG A 49 4.22 -15.47 -1.38
N LEU A 50 3.71 -14.27 -1.08
CA LEU A 50 2.42 -13.80 -1.61
C LEU A 50 2.41 -13.65 -3.13
N ALA A 51 3.56 -13.36 -3.75
CA ALA A 51 3.67 -13.27 -5.21
C ALA A 51 3.34 -14.60 -5.91
N HIS A 52 3.52 -15.74 -5.23
CA HIS A 52 3.16 -17.05 -5.74
C HIS A 52 1.65 -17.27 -5.77
N VAL A 53 0.91 -16.71 -4.81
CA VAL A 53 -0.57 -16.84 -4.70
C VAL A 53 -1.28 -15.99 -5.75
N ALA A 54 -0.73 -14.81 -6.09
CA ALA A 54 -1.31 -13.91 -7.09
C ALA A 54 -1.14 -14.38 -8.55
N ALA A 55 -0.27 -15.35 -8.81
CA ALA A 55 0.05 -15.83 -10.15
C ALA A 55 -0.82 -17.03 -10.61
N ALA A 56 -1.74 -17.53 -9.79
CA ALA A 56 -2.70 -18.54 -10.20
C ALA A 56 -3.82 -17.89 -11.03
N PRO A 57 -4.01 -18.24 -12.32
CA PRO A 57 -5.10 -17.69 -13.12
C PRO A 57 -6.40 -18.36 -12.68
N GLY A 58 -7.30 -17.56 -12.11
CA GLY A 58 -8.56 -18.02 -11.54
C GLY A 58 -9.55 -16.88 -11.28
N TRP A 59 -9.71 -15.99 -12.26
CA TRP A 59 -10.91 -15.20 -12.57
C TRP A 59 -10.72 -14.53 -13.93
#